data_AF-A0A3T1BA10-F1
#
_entry.id   AF-A0A3T1BA10-F1
#
_cell.length_a   1.000
_cell.length_b   1.000
_cell.length_c   1.000
_cell.angle_alpha   90.00
_cell.angle_beta   90.00
_cell.angle_gamma   90.00
#
_symmetry.space_group_name_H-M   'P 1'
#
loop_
_entity.id
_entity.type
_entity.pdbx_description
1 polymer ?
#
loop_
_entity_poly.entity_id
_entity_poly.type
_entity_poly.pdbx_seq_one_letter_code
_entity_poly.pdbx_strand_id
1 'polypeptide(L)'
;RDEDPKFVPISWDEALAMAAGRLNNLRSKGESHRFGLLFGRGWGATDAGLFGDFAKLYGSPNVGLNHSSMCSDASKKAKLCVDGNYSYNSYDYENTNYMLIFGASFLEAYRPLNANMQAWGKMRTKAAKTKVTVVDVHLNTTASAADHLMLVKSGTDGALALGLAHVIMTEGLWDKNFVGNFVPVVQPKDPKVERLPAYKFEAGKEIDPKTFEQKWVHGLPEWWNAVLKDCTPEWAEGICTISAKEIRKVAREFATTKPAMALFERGATAHTNGVYNGMAIHSLNALIGSLFATGGLGYQSGVPWAKLPYNPGDY
;
A
#
# COMPACT_ATOMS: atom_id res chain seq x y z
N ARG A 1 -28.31 -19.31 -14.16
CA ARG A 1 -29.04 -20.33 -14.93
C ARG A 1 -29.25 -21.46 -13.93
N ASP A 2 -30.47 -21.61 -13.42
CA ASP A 2 -30.81 -22.57 -12.36
C ASP A 2 -31.08 -23.94 -13.01
N GLU A 3 -30.10 -24.43 -13.76
CA GLU A 3 -30.17 -25.68 -14.49
C GLU A 3 -29.34 -26.74 -13.76
N ASP A 4 -29.93 -27.92 -13.52
CA ASP A 4 -29.22 -29.06 -12.96
C ASP A 4 -28.25 -29.63 -14.03
N PRO A 5 -26.93 -29.67 -13.76
CA PRO A 5 -25.94 -30.11 -14.74
C PRO A 5 -26.01 -31.62 -15.03
N LYS A 6 -26.77 -32.42 -14.26
CA LYS A 6 -26.90 -33.87 -14.42
C LYS A 6 -25.54 -34.57 -14.55
N PHE A 7 -24.57 -34.18 -13.71
CA PHE A 7 -23.23 -34.77 -13.74
C PHE A 7 -23.28 -36.28 -13.53
N VAL A 8 -22.45 -36.99 -14.30
CA VAL A 8 -22.22 -38.43 -14.19
C VAL A 8 -20.72 -38.70 -14.07
N PRO A 9 -20.30 -39.76 -13.38
CA PRO A 9 -18.88 -40.11 -13.26
C PRO A 9 -18.32 -40.59 -14.60
N ILE A 10 -17.07 -40.21 -14.88
CA ILE A 10 -16.29 -40.60 -16.06
C ILE A 10 -14.84 -40.87 -15.63
N SER A 11 -14.05 -41.52 -16.50
CA SER A 11 -12.62 -41.71 -16.24
C SER A 11 -11.80 -40.44 -16.51
N TRP A 12 -10.57 -40.39 -15.98
CA TRP A 12 -9.62 -39.33 -16.29
C TRP A 12 -9.26 -39.27 -17.78
N ASP A 13 -9.07 -40.43 -18.41
CA ASP A 13 -8.77 -40.51 -19.84
C ASP A 13 -9.91 -39.94 -20.68
N GLU A 14 -11.16 -40.23 -20.31
CA GLU A 14 -12.34 -39.68 -20.98
C GLU A 14 -12.42 -38.15 -20.82
N ALA A 15 -12.24 -37.65 -19.60
CA ALA A 15 -12.26 -36.22 -19.30
C ALA A 15 -11.20 -35.44 -20.08
N LEU A 16 -9.95 -35.94 -20.09
CA LEU A 16 -8.84 -35.33 -20.78
C LEU A 16 -9.00 -35.39 -22.30
N ALA A 17 -9.48 -36.53 -22.84
CA ALA A 17 -9.78 -36.66 -24.26
C ALA A 17 -10.85 -35.65 -24.71
N MET A 18 -11.91 -35.45 -23.91
CA MET A 18 -12.95 -34.45 -24.18
C MET A 18 -12.38 -33.02 -24.20
N ALA A 19 -11.56 -32.66 -23.21
CA ALA A 19 -10.93 -31.34 -23.15
C ALA A 19 -9.96 -31.12 -24.33
N ALA A 20 -9.07 -32.08 -24.58
CA ALA A 20 -8.10 -32.02 -25.67
C ALA A 20 -8.77 -31.95 -27.05
N GLY A 21 -9.85 -32.71 -27.27
CA GLY A 21 -10.63 -32.67 -28.51
C GLY A 21 -11.20 -31.28 -28.80
N ARG A 22 -11.75 -30.61 -27.78
CA ARG A 22 -12.26 -29.22 -27.92
C ARG A 22 -11.13 -28.23 -28.22
N LEU A 23 -10.00 -28.34 -27.53
CA LEU A 23 -8.83 -27.48 -27.74
C LEU A 23 -8.24 -27.67 -29.15
N ASN A 24 -8.12 -28.91 -29.62
CA ASN A 24 -7.62 -29.23 -30.96
C ASN A 24 -8.54 -28.72 -32.06
N ASN A 25 -9.86 -28.80 -31.88
CA ASN A 25 -10.84 -28.26 -32.82
C ASN A 25 -10.78 -26.72 -32.94
N LEU A 26 -10.53 -26.01 -31.83
CA LEU A 26 -10.26 -24.57 -31.90
C LEU A 26 -8.96 -24.29 -32.65
N ARG A 27 -7.91 -25.06 -32.36
CA ARG A 27 -6.59 -24.88 -32.98
C ARG A 27 -6.61 -25.15 -34.48
N SER A 28 -7.29 -26.20 -34.94
CA SER A 28 -7.39 -26.55 -36.36
C SER A 28 -8.12 -25.48 -37.19
N LYS A 29 -8.97 -24.68 -36.55
CA LYS A 29 -9.68 -23.54 -37.17
C LYS A 29 -8.94 -22.21 -37.06
N GLY A 30 -7.77 -22.17 -36.43
CA GLY A 30 -7.07 -20.91 -36.12
C GLY A 30 -7.76 -20.07 -35.03
N GLU A 31 -8.64 -20.68 -34.23
CA GLU A 31 -9.47 -20.00 -33.22
C GLU A 31 -8.97 -20.23 -31.78
N SER A 32 -7.68 -20.53 -31.59
CA SER A 32 -7.09 -20.78 -30.26
C SER A 32 -7.35 -19.62 -29.28
N HIS A 33 -7.44 -18.39 -29.77
CA HIS A 33 -7.75 -17.20 -28.97
C HIS A 33 -9.11 -17.26 -28.25
N ARG A 34 -10.03 -18.14 -28.65
CA ARG A 34 -11.34 -18.32 -28.00
C ARG A 34 -11.27 -19.14 -26.71
N PHE A 35 -10.17 -19.83 -26.45
CA PHE A 35 -9.97 -20.55 -25.20
C PHE A 35 -9.54 -19.58 -24.10
N GLY A 36 -10.22 -19.64 -22.95
CA GLY A 36 -9.84 -18.93 -21.75
C GLY A 36 -9.48 -19.88 -20.60
N LEU A 37 -8.43 -19.56 -19.85
CA LEU A 37 -8.09 -20.26 -18.61
C LEU A 37 -8.23 -19.30 -17.43
N LEU A 38 -9.21 -19.58 -16.58
CA LEU A 38 -9.48 -18.84 -15.35
C LEU A 38 -8.90 -19.59 -14.16
N PHE A 39 -8.25 -18.90 -13.23
CA PHE A 39 -7.79 -19.51 -11.99
C PHE A 39 -8.07 -18.66 -10.76
N GLY A 40 -8.48 -19.35 -9.69
CA GLY A 40 -8.70 -18.78 -8.36
C GLY A 40 -7.40 -18.85 -7.56
N ARG A 41 -7.38 -19.65 -6.50
CA ARG A 41 -6.18 -19.85 -5.68
C ARG A 41 -5.10 -20.56 -6.49
N GLY A 42 -3.91 -19.98 -6.49
CA GLY A 42 -2.71 -20.63 -6.99
C GLY A 42 -1.54 -19.66 -7.03
N TRP A 43 -0.40 -20.05 -6.45
CA TRP A 43 0.81 -19.23 -6.37
C TRP A 43 2.05 -20.12 -6.53
N GLY A 44 3.07 -19.60 -7.22
CA GLY A 44 4.35 -20.27 -7.37
C GLY A 44 4.56 -20.93 -8.74
N ALA A 45 5.77 -21.45 -8.94
CA ALA A 45 6.25 -21.94 -10.23
C ALA A 45 5.52 -23.20 -10.72
N THR A 46 5.02 -24.03 -9.81
CA THR A 46 4.37 -25.31 -10.11
C THR A 46 2.86 -25.22 -10.33
N ASP A 47 2.28 -24.03 -10.15
CA ASP A 47 0.84 -23.80 -10.28
C ASP A 47 0.60 -22.66 -11.29
N ALA A 48 0.36 -21.44 -10.80
CA ALA A 48 0.16 -20.26 -11.66
C ALA A 48 1.33 -20.01 -12.63
N GLY A 49 2.55 -20.41 -12.27
CA GLY A 49 3.73 -20.31 -13.13
C GLY A 49 3.63 -21.12 -14.42
N LEU A 50 2.91 -22.24 -14.43
CA LEU A 50 2.77 -23.10 -15.62
C LEU A 50 1.74 -22.57 -16.62
N PHE A 51 0.77 -21.79 -16.16
CA PHE A 51 -0.31 -21.29 -17.02
C PHE A 51 0.21 -20.37 -18.12
N GLY A 52 1.22 -19.54 -17.84
CA GLY A 52 1.82 -18.65 -18.83
C GLY A 52 2.52 -19.39 -19.97
N ASP A 53 3.19 -20.50 -19.67
CA ASP A 53 3.87 -21.29 -20.71
C ASP A 53 2.88 -22.12 -21.52
N PHE A 54 1.83 -22.66 -20.87
CA PHE A 54 0.71 -23.28 -21.57
C PHE A 54 0.03 -22.30 -22.53
N ALA A 55 -0.20 -21.05 -22.11
CA ALA A 55 -0.77 -19.99 -22.95
C ALA A 55 -0.02 -19.81 -24.26
N LYS A 56 1.31 -19.66 -24.15
CA LYS A 56 2.21 -19.43 -25.28
C LYS A 56 2.25 -20.64 -26.20
N LEU A 57 2.31 -21.85 -25.64
CA LEU A 57 2.35 -23.10 -26.41
C LEU A 57 1.06 -23.36 -27.18
N TYR A 58 -0.08 -23.10 -26.54
CA TYR A 58 -1.40 -23.28 -27.14
C TYR A 58 -1.75 -22.17 -28.13
N GLY A 59 -1.30 -20.93 -27.87
CA GLY A 59 -1.55 -19.76 -28.71
C GLY A 59 -2.85 -19.04 -28.34
N SER A 60 -3.15 -18.90 -27.04
CA SER A 60 -4.26 -18.06 -26.57
C SER A 60 -3.76 -16.91 -25.68
N PRO A 61 -4.20 -15.66 -25.92
CA PRO A 61 -3.91 -14.54 -25.03
C PRO A 61 -4.80 -14.53 -23.78
N ASN A 62 -5.87 -15.34 -23.75
CA ASN A 62 -6.87 -15.36 -22.69
C ASN A 62 -6.53 -16.37 -21.58
N VAL A 63 -5.25 -16.55 -21.31
CA VAL A 63 -4.74 -17.45 -20.28
C VAL A 63 -4.02 -16.60 -19.25
N GLY A 64 -4.21 -16.91 -17.97
CA GLY A 64 -3.74 -16.05 -16.89
C GLY A 64 -4.83 -15.12 -16.32
N LEU A 65 -6.10 -15.31 -16.72
CA LEU A 65 -7.26 -14.60 -16.20
C LEU A 65 -7.47 -14.99 -14.73
N ASN A 66 -6.94 -14.18 -13.85
CA ASN A 66 -6.84 -14.51 -12.43
C ASN A 66 -7.67 -13.55 -11.56
N HIS A 67 -7.76 -13.85 -10.28
CA HIS A 67 -8.56 -13.09 -9.33
C HIS A 67 -7.82 -11.88 -8.68
N SER A 68 -6.62 -11.52 -9.13
CA SER A 68 -5.78 -10.49 -8.46
C SER A 68 -6.41 -9.11 -8.49
N SER A 69 -7.11 -8.76 -9.58
CA SER A 69 -7.81 -7.47 -9.73
C SER A 69 -8.96 -7.31 -8.73
N MET A 70 -9.62 -8.42 -8.37
CA MET A 70 -10.63 -8.48 -7.31
C MET A 70 -10.03 -8.62 -5.91
N CYS A 71 -8.74 -8.96 -5.83
CA CYS A 71 -8.01 -9.18 -4.60
C CYS A 71 -7.33 -7.90 -4.11
N SER A 72 -6.19 -7.49 -4.69
CA SER A 72 -5.37 -6.41 -4.13
C SER A 72 -4.48 -5.68 -5.13
N ASP A 73 -4.76 -5.76 -6.44
CA ASP A 73 -3.92 -5.09 -7.43
C ASP A 73 -3.89 -3.57 -7.25
N ALA A 74 -4.98 -2.94 -6.79
CA ALA A 74 -5.00 -1.51 -6.47
C ALA A 74 -3.95 -1.13 -5.41
N SER A 75 -3.78 -1.96 -4.37
CA SER A 75 -2.76 -1.77 -3.32
C SER A 75 -1.34 -1.90 -3.87
N LYS A 76 -1.09 -2.88 -4.75
CA LYS A 76 0.22 -3.02 -5.43
C LYS A 76 0.49 -1.89 -6.42
N LYS A 77 -0.54 -1.44 -7.14
CA LYS A 77 -0.44 -0.34 -8.10
C LYS A 77 -0.13 0.98 -7.40
N ALA A 78 -0.75 1.24 -6.24
CA ALA A 78 -0.43 2.39 -5.42
C ALA A 78 1.05 2.43 -5.00
N LYS A 79 1.58 1.29 -4.53
CA LYS A 79 3.00 1.14 -4.16
C LYS A 79 3.91 1.33 -5.37
N LEU A 80 3.63 0.64 -6.49
CA LEU A 80 4.33 0.83 -7.76
C LEU A 80 4.42 2.31 -8.19
N CYS A 81 3.35 3.08 -8.02
CA CYS A 81 3.31 4.49 -8.38
C CYS A 81 4.11 5.41 -7.44
N VAL A 82 4.43 4.96 -6.22
CA VAL A 82 5.09 5.79 -5.19
C VAL A 82 6.55 5.38 -4.97
N ASP A 83 6.86 4.09 -4.92
CA ASP A 83 8.21 3.58 -4.66
C ASP A 83 8.72 2.58 -5.71
N GLY A 84 7.87 2.20 -6.68
CA GLY A 84 8.23 1.23 -7.72
C GLY A 84 7.92 -0.23 -7.37
N ASN A 85 7.39 -0.52 -6.18
CA ASN A 85 7.10 -1.89 -5.75
C ASN A 85 5.71 -2.37 -6.21
N TYR A 86 5.64 -3.15 -7.29
CA TYR A 86 4.41 -3.88 -7.67
C TYR A 86 4.23 -5.19 -6.87
N SER A 87 4.31 -5.10 -5.55
CA SER A 87 4.17 -6.23 -4.65
C SER A 87 3.60 -5.81 -3.30
N TYR A 88 3.53 -6.76 -2.37
CA TYR A 88 3.31 -6.44 -0.96
C TYR A 88 4.62 -5.95 -0.33
N ASN A 89 4.51 -5.36 0.85
CA ASN A 89 5.67 -4.92 1.64
C ASN A 89 6.04 -5.96 2.70
N SER A 90 7.29 -5.90 3.15
CA SER A 90 7.73 -6.44 4.43
C SER A 90 7.60 -5.35 5.49
N TYR A 91 7.37 -5.72 6.74
CA TYR A 91 7.13 -4.78 7.83
C TYR A 91 7.89 -5.23 9.07
N ASP A 92 8.57 -4.28 9.72
CA ASP A 92 9.30 -4.50 10.96
C ASP A 92 8.41 -4.13 12.16
N TYR A 93 7.33 -4.90 12.35
CA TYR A 93 6.32 -4.61 13.38
C TYR A 93 6.90 -4.61 14.79
N GLU A 94 7.84 -5.51 15.09
CA GLU A 94 8.37 -5.66 16.45
C GLU A 94 9.15 -4.42 16.91
N ASN A 95 9.78 -3.69 15.98
CA ASN A 95 10.53 -2.47 16.30
C ASN A 95 9.72 -1.17 16.13
N THR A 96 8.48 -1.23 15.65
CA THR A 96 7.66 -0.04 15.45
C THR A 96 7.02 0.48 16.73
N ASN A 97 6.96 1.79 16.94
CA ASN A 97 6.36 2.42 18.11
C ASN A 97 4.99 3.04 17.80
N TYR A 98 4.64 3.25 16.53
CA TYR A 98 3.31 3.69 16.11
C TYR A 98 2.86 3.00 14.81
N MET A 99 1.68 2.39 14.82
CA MET A 99 1.03 1.86 13.62
C MET A 99 -0.24 2.63 13.31
N LEU A 100 -0.33 3.13 12.08
CA LEU A 100 -1.54 3.72 11.53
C LEU A 100 -2.11 2.79 10.46
N ILE A 101 -3.25 2.13 10.73
CA ILE A 101 -3.76 1.02 9.93
C ILE A 101 -5.04 1.44 9.21
N PHE A 102 -5.02 1.50 7.88
CA PHE A 102 -6.17 1.85 7.03
C PHE A 102 -6.83 0.61 6.40
N GLY A 103 -8.03 0.28 6.88
CA GLY A 103 -8.88 -0.76 6.27
C GLY A 103 -8.21 -2.13 6.14
N ALA A 104 -7.27 -2.43 7.03
CA ALA A 104 -6.54 -3.67 7.08
C ALA A 104 -6.77 -4.36 8.42
N SER A 105 -7.53 -5.45 8.35
CA SER A 105 -7.87 -6.34 9.45
C SER A 105 -6.66 -7.12 10.00
N PHE A 106 -5.74 -6.42 10.66
CA PHE A 106 -4.43 -6.93 11.13
C PHE A 106 -4.50 -8.24 11.91
N LEU A 107 -5.49 -8.37 12.80
CA LEU A 107 -5.65 -9.49 13.73
C LEU A 107 -6.63 -10.58 13.27
N GLU A 108 -7.22 -10.48 12.08
CA GLU A 108 -8.24 -11.45 11.62
C GLU A 108 -8.10 -11.86 10.15
N ALA A 109 -7.47 -11.04 9.29
CA ALA A 109 -7.37 -11.35 7.85
C ALA A 109 -6.09 -10.83 7.16
N TYR A 110 -5.32 -9.93 7.78
CA TYR A 110 -4.12 -9.39 7.16
C TYR A 110 -2.98 -10.41 7.13
N ARG A 111 -2.05 -10.20 6.19
CA ARG A 111 -1.07 -11.21 5.80
C ARG A 111 0.31 -10.85 6.36
N PRO A 112 1.09 -11.83 6.85
CA PRO A 112 0.69 -13.18 7.25
C PRO A 112 0.05 -13.21 8.65
N LEU A 113 -1.20 -13.70 8.75
CA LEU A 113 -2.02 -13.60 9.97
C LEU A 113 -1.33 -14.18 11.22
N ASN A 114 -0.78 -15.40 11.12
CA ASN A 114 -0.17 -16.06 12.28
C ASN A 114 1.03 -15.28 12.82
N ALA A 115 1.90 -14.77 11.95
CA ALA A 115 3.04 -13.96 12.39
C ALA A 115 2.60 -12.56 12.86
N ASN A 116 1.56 -11.96 12.26
CA ASN A 116 0.97 -10.72 12.76
C ASN A 116 0.43 -10.88 14.18
N MET A 117 -0.22 -12.01 14.51
CA MET A 117 -0.71 -12.29 15.87
C MET A 117 0.44 -12.42 16.88
N GLN A 118 1.56 -13.05 16.49
CA GLN A 118 2.76 -13.14 17.34
C GLN A 118 3.43 -11.76 17.53
N ALA A 119 3.59 -11.01 16.43
CA ALA A 119 4.13 -9.65 16.45
C ALA A 119 3.29 -8.72 17.31
N TRP A 120 1.95 -8.87 17.29
CA TRP A 120 1.06 -8.11 18.15
C TRP A 120 1.39 -8.30 19.64
N GLY A 121 1.62 -9.54 20.08
CA GLY A 121 2.04 -9.81 21.46
C GLY A 121 3.28 -9.01 21.86
N LYS A 122 4.32 -9.03 21.01
CA LYS A 122 5.57 -8.29 21.22
C LYS A 122 5.37 -6.77 21.17
N MET A 123 4.67 -6.26 20.16
CA MET A 123 4.31 -4.83 20.03
C MET A 123 3.62 -4.29 21.28
N ARG A 124 2.75 -5.08 21.90
CA ARG A 124 1.95 -4.66 23.06
C ARG A 124 2.66 -4.86 24.40
N THR A 125 3.80 -5.55 24.45
CA THR A 125 4.52 -5.87 25.69
C THR A 125 5.94 -5.31 25.76
N LYS A 126 6.54 -4.92 24.65
CA LYS A 126 7.87 -4.30 24.63
C LYS A 126 7.88 -2.92 25.30
N ALA A 127 9.06 -2.47 25.71
CA ALA A 127 9.32 -1.07 26.05
C ALA A 127 10.01 -0.39 24.85
N ALA A 128 9.48 0.69 24.26
CA ALA A 128 8.19 1.36 24.43
C ALA A 128 7.04 0.64 23.69
N LYS A 129 5.85 0.61 24.28
CA LYS A 129 4.69 -0.07 23.72
C LYS A 129 4.27 0.55 22.39
N THR A 130 4.03 -0.28 21.38
CA THR A 130 3.51 0.20 20.08
C THR A 130 2.11 0.73 20.25
N LYS A 131 1.92 2.01 19.92
CA LYS A 131 0.60 2.63 19.81
C LYS A 131 -0.03 2.27 18.47
N VAL A 132 -1.31 1.92 18.47
CA VAL A 132 -2.03 1.48 17.26
C VAL A 132 -3.27 2.35 17.08
N THR A 133 -3.33 3.03 15.94
CA THR A 133 -4.51 3.75 15.47
C THR A 133 -5.07 3.03 14.26
N VAL A 134 -6.35 2.64 14.32
CA VAL A 134 -7.07 2.01 13.22
C VAL A 134 -7.99 3.02 12.57
N VAL A 135 -7.96 3.07 11.25
CA VAL A 135 -8.88 3.80 10.39
C VAL A 135 -9.72 2.77 9.67
N ASP A 136 -11.02 2.74 9.94
CA ASP A 136 -11.93 1.76 9.36
C ASP A 136 -13.37 2.31 9.29
N VAL A 137 -14.27 1.62 8.61
CA VAL A 137 -15.69 2.02 8.48
C VAL A 137 -16.56 1.43 9.59
N HIS A 138 -16.03 0.48 10.36
CA HIS A 138 -16.72 -0.19 11.47
C HIS A 138 -15.74 -0.66 12.55
N LEU A 139 -16.26 -1.00 13.74
CA LEU A 139 -15.48 -1.65 14.78
C LEU A 139 -15.28 -3.14 14.43
N ASN A 140 -14.03 -3.53 14.15
CA ASN A 140 -13.61 -4.91 13.93
C ASN A 140 -12.65 -5.41 15.02
N THR A 141 -12.18 -6.66 14.91
CA THR A 141 -11.29 -7.29 15.90
C THR A 141 -10.01 -6.46 16.12
N THR A 142 -9.43 -5.92 15.06
CA THR A 142 -8.20 -5.11 15.16
C THR A 142 -8.48 -3.79 15.87
N ALA A 143 -9.55 -3.11 15.48
CA ALA A 143 -9.98 -1.86 16.11
C ALA A 143 -10.34 -2.01 17.60
N SER A 144 -10.97 -3.13 17.99
CA SER A 144 -11.30 -3.38 19.41
C SER A 144 -10.08 -3.55 20.31
N ALA A 145 -8.92 -3.86 19.74
CA ALA A 145 -7.65 -4.02 20.47
C ALA A 145 -6.69 -2.82 20.30
N ALA A 146 -7.07 -1.84 19.46
CA ALA A 146 -6.28 -0.65 19.17
C ALA A 146 -6.38 0.40 20.29
N ASP A 147 -5.47 1.38 20.28
CA ASP A 147 -5.51 2.50 21.24
C ASP A 147 -6.43 3.63 20.75
N HIS A 148 -6.69 3.70 19.45
CA HIS A 148 -7.55 4.70 18.84
C HIS A 148 -8.23 4.15 17.57
N LEU A 149 -9.52 4.46 17.39
CA LEU A 149 -10.29 4.12 16.18
C LEU A 149 -10.82 5.41 15.55
N MET A 150 -10.58 5.58 14.26
CA MET A 150 -11.11 6.64 13.41
C MET A 150 -12.12 6.03 12.45
N LEU A 151 -13.41 6.32 12.65
CA LEU A 151 -14.49 5.81 11.80
C LEU A 151 -14.62 6.67 10.54
N VAL A 152 -13.89 6.28 9.49
CA VAL A 152 -13.83 7.03 8.23
C VAL A 152 -15.05 6.73 7.36
N LYS A 153 -15.51 7.73 6.60
CA LYS A 153 -16.52 7.49 5.54
C LYS A 153 -15.93 6.59 4.44
N SER A 154 -16.69 5.58 4.00
CA SER A 154 -16.20 4.59 3.02
C SER A 154 -15.65 5.25 1.75
N GLY A 155 -14.44 4.84 1.34
CA GLY A 155 -13.77 5.30 0.12
C GLY A 155 -13.08 6.66 0.22
N THR A 156 -13.08 7.28 1.41
CA THR A 156 -12.49 8.62 1.65
C THR A 156 -11.16 8.61 2.41
N ASP A 157 -10.55 7.43 2.55
CA ASP A 157 -9.26 7.22 3.22
C ASP A 157 -8.16 8.13 2.67
N GLY A 158 -8.15 8.37 1.36
CA GLY A 158 -7.21 9.27 0.71
C GLY A 158 -7.33 10.72 1.20
N ALA A 159 -8.55 11.22 1.44
CA ALA A 159 -8.75 12.57 1.97
C ALA A 159 -8.22 12.69 3.40
N LEU A 160 -8.44 11.67 4.23
CA LEU A 160 -7.84 11.61 5.57
C LEU A 160 -6.31 11.60 5.50
N ALA A 161 -5.72 10.73 4.67
CA ALA A 161 -4.27 10.65 4.51
C ALA A 161 -3.65 11.96 4.01
N LEU A 162 -4.30 12.65 3.07
CA LEU A 162 -3.89 13.97 2.60
C LEU A 162 -3.99 15.04 3.70
N GLY A 163 -5.05 15.02 4.50
CA GLY A 163 -5.17 15.91 5.67
C GLY A 163 -4.07 15.69 6.71
N LEU A 164 -3.70 14.43 6.97
CA LEU A 164 -2.56 14.10 7.83
C LEU A 164 -1.24 14.62 7.22
N ALA A 165 -1.00 14.36 5.94
CA ALA A 165 0.20 14.82 5.22
C ALA A 165 0.32 16.35 5.25
N HIS A 166 -0.79 17.08 5.05
CA HIS A 166 -0.80 18.54 5.11
C HIS A 166 -0.35 19.07 6.47
N VAL A 167 -0.82 18.47 7.57
CA VAL A 167 -0.37 18.85 8.93
C VAL A 167 1.12 18.56 9.11
N ILE A 168 1.59 17.39 8.68
CA ILE A 168 3.00 17.01 8.78
C ILE A 168 3.89 18.03 8.05
N MET A 169 3.45 18.48 6.87
CA MET A 169 4.18 19.44 6.03
C MET A 169 4.12 20.86 6.60
N THR A 170 2.94 21.36 6.98
CA THR A 170 2.78 22.72 7.51
C THR A 170 3.43 22.92 8.87
N GLU A 171 3.52 21.87 9.69
CA GLU A 171 4.17 21.92 11.01
C GLU A 171 5.66 21.55 10.99
N GLY A 172 6.24 21.24 9.83
CA GLY A 172 7.68 20.95 9.75
C GLY A 172 8.10 19.60 10.30
N LEU A 173 7.17 18.64 10.40
CA LEU A 173 7.33 17.36 11.10
C LEU A 173 7.82 16.21 10.21
N TRP A 174 8.04 16.45 8.91
CA TRP A 174 8.55 15.43 8.00
C TRP A 174 10.01 15.08 8.29
N ASP A 175 10.44 13.89 7.87
CA ASP A 175 11.81 13.43 8.02
C ASP A 175 12.73 14.12 6.99
N LYS A 176 13.51 15.10 7.44
CA LYS A 176 14.42 15.89 6.58
C LYS A 176 15.63 15.10 6.07
N ASN A 177 15.93 13.94 6.65
CA ASN A 177 17.01 13.08 6.19
C ASN A 177 16.56 12.24 4.99
N PHE A 178 15.30 11.82 4.99
CA PHE A 178 14.69 11.07 3.91
C PHE A 178 14.16 11.99 2.79
N VAL A 179 13.34 12.97 3.16
CA VAL A 179 12.62 13.83 2.21
C VAL A 179 13.53 14.93 1.64
N GLY A 180 14.36 15.54 2.49
CA GLY A 180 15.05 16.79 2.20
C GLY A 180 14.42 17.99 2.91
N ASN A 181 14.79 19.20 2.55
CA ASN A 181 14.37 20.42 3.25
C ASN A 181 14.47 21.66 2.36
N PHE A 182 13.86 22.76 2.82
CA PHE A 182 14.07 24.07 2.19
C PHE A 182 15.53 24.52 2.25
N VAL A 183 15.99 25.15 1.17
CA VAL A 183 17.30 25.79 1.11
C VAL A 183 17.36 26.98 2.07
N PRO A 184 18.53 27.31 2.63
CA PRO A 184 18.66 28.49 3.48
C PRO A 184 18.29 29.78 2.73
N VAL A 185 17.55 30.67 3.40
CA VAL A 185 17.23 31.99 2.86
C VAL A 185 18.46 32.90 2.97
N VAL A 186 18.90 33.44 1.83
CA VAL A 186 19.99 34.42 1.78
C VAL A 186 19.50 35.73 2.37
N GLN A 187 20.09 36.13 3.50
CA GLN A 187 19.69 37.34 4.21
C GLN A 187 20.27 38.59 3.55
N PRO A 188 19.54 39.73 3.54
CA PRO A 188 20.08 41.00 3.10
C PRO A 188 21.37 41.38 3.86
N LYS A 189 22.34 41.96 3.16
CA LYS A 189 23.61 42.42 3.77
C LYS A 189 23.47 43.75 4.50
N ASP A 190 22.50 44.57 4.10
CA ASP A 190 22.24 45.86 4.74
C ASP A 190 21.49 45.64 6.06
N PRO A 191 22.07 46.02 7.22
CA PRO A 191 21.44 45.83 8.52
C PRO A 191 20.17 46.68 8.73
N LYS A 192 19.87 47.64 7.83
CA LYS A 192 18.63 48.43 7.86
C LYS A 192 17.46 47.74 7.15
N VAL A 193 17.73 46.69 6.38
CA VAL A 193 16.70 45.91 5.69
C VAL A 193 16.21 44.80 6.60
N GLU A 194 14.89 44.64 6.68
CA GLU A 194 14.27 43.58 7.49
C GLU A 194 14.71 42.19 7.04
N ARG A 195 14.89 41.27 8.00
CA ARG A 195 15.31 39.90 7.71
C ARG A 195 14.19 39.14 7.01
N LEU A 196 14.56 38.39 5.97
CA LEU A 196 13.61 37.57 5.25
C LEU A 196 13.22 36.34 6.09
N PRO A 197 11.92 35.96 6.12
CA PRO A 197 11.47 34.79 6.86
C PRO A 197 12.01 33.51 6.22
N ALA A 198 12.17 32.45 7.02
CA ALA A 198 12.49 31.13 6.49
C ALA A 198 11.35 30.61 5.60
N TYR A 199 11.70 29.86 4.56
CA TYR A 199 10.71 29.14 3.76
C TYR A 199 9.99 28.09 4.63
N LYS A 200 8.69 27.94 4.37
CA LYS A 200 7.83 26.97 5.02
C LYS A 200 6.65 26.65 4.11
N PHE A 201 6.04 25.50 4.33
CA PHE A 201 4.75 25.18 3.73
C PHE A 201 3.65 25.91 4.49
N GLU A 202 2.80 26.63 3.78
CA GLU A 202 1.66 27.38 4.35
C GLU A 202 0.38 27.04 3.59
N ALA A 203 -0.68 26.74 4.33
CA ALA A 203 -1.98 26.42 3.73
C ALA A 203 -2.41 27.46 2.69
N GLY A 204 -2.84 26.97 1.52
CA GLY A 204 -3.27 27.78 0.39
C GLY A 204 -2.15 28.46 -0.42
N LYS A 205 -0.89 28.43 0.04
CA LYS A 205 0.24 29.09 -0.64
C LYS A 205 1.11 28.09 -1.40
N GLU A 206 1.39 28.43 -2.65
CA GLU A 206 2.40 27.73 -3.45
C GLU A 206 3.81 28.09 -2.98
N ILE A 207 4.75 27.19 -3.26
CA ILE A 207 6.18 27.43 -3.11
C ILE A 207 6.87 27.42 -4.47
N ASP A 208 7.99 28.11 -4.62
CA ASP A 208 8.88 27.89 -5.77
C ASP A 208 9.60 26.55 -5.57
N PRO A 209 9.46 25.55 -6.46
CA PRO A 209 10.14 24.27 -6.34
C PRO A 209 11.65 24.36 -6.16
N LYS A 210 12.30 25.43 -6.67
CA LYS A 210 13.74 25.66 -6.51
C LYS A 210 14.16 25.95 -5.07
N THR A 211 13.21 26.32 -4.21
CA THR A 211 13.48 26.60 -2.79
C THR A 211 13.54 25.34 -1.94
N PHE A 212 13.21 24.16 -2.49
CA PHE A 212 13.18 22.91 -1.75
C PHE A 212 14.14 21.88 -2.36
N GLU A 213 15.11 21.43 -1.56
CA GLU A 213 16.04 20.37 -1.96
C GLU A 213 15.50 19.01 -1.53
N GLN A 214 15.31 18.10 -2.48
CA GLN A 214 14.80 16.74 -2.26
C GLN A 214 15.95 15.74 -2.16
N LYS A 215 15.80 14.68 -1.36
CA LYS A 215 16.83 13.62 -1.19
C LYS A 215 16.41 12.28 -1.80
N TRP A 216 15.52 11.56 -1.13
CA TRP A 216 15.04 10.24 -1.55
C TRP A 216 13.61 10.26 -2.11
N VAL A 217 13.09 11.46 -2.35
CA VAL A 217 11.77 11.69 -2.93
C VAL A 217 11.90 12.52 -4.20
N HIS A 218 10.84 12.53 -5.00
CA HIS A 218 10.73 13.35 -6.20
C HIS A 218 9.30 13.88 -6.33
N GLY A 219 9.16 15.11 -6.83
CA GLY A 219 7.86 15.73 -7.07
C GLY A 219 7.16 16.34 -5.85
N LEU A 220 7.84 16.48 -4.70
CA LEU A 220 7.20 16.97 -3.47
C LEU A 220 6.71 18.43 -3.58
N PRO A 221 7.49 19.40 -4.10
CA PRO A 221 6.99 20.77 -4.31
C PRO A 221 5.83 20.83 -5.30
N GLU A 222 5.88 20.03 -6.37
CA GLU A 222 4.83 19.96 -7.38
C GLU A 222 3.55 19.38 -6.80
N TRP A 223 3.65 18.33 -5.99
CA TRP A 223 2.52 17.75 -5.28
C TRP A 223 1.92 18.73 -4.25
N TRP A 224 2.78 19.50 -3.55
CA TRP A 224 2.34 20.57 -2.67
C TRP A 224 1.51 21.61 -3.41
N ASN A 225 2.06 22.17 -4.48
CA ASN A 225 1.42 23.23 -5.26
C ASN A 225 0.12 22.74 -5.93
N ALA A 226 0.12 21.52 -6.48
CA ALA A 226 -1.02 21.00 -7.22
C ALA A 226 -2.19 20.55 -6.33
N VAL A 227 -1.90 20.03 -5.13
CA VAL A 227 -2.93 19.37 -4.30
C VAL A 227 -2.77 19.69 -2.82
N LEU A 228 -1.61 19.38 -2.23
CA LEU A 228 -1.50 19.24 -0.77
C LEU A 228 -1.67 20.57 -0.02
N LYS A 229 -1.37 21.72 -0.63
CA LYS A 229 -1.52 23.04 0.00
C LYS A 229 -2.96 23.36 0.43
N ASP A 230 -3.96 22.77 -0.22
CA ASP A 230 -5.38 23.02 0.05
C ASP A 230 -6.04 21.87 0.85
N CYS A 231 -5.32 20.77 1.08
CA CYS A 231 -5.80 19.61 1.85
C CYS A 231 -5.77 19.84 3.37
N THR A 232 -6.34 20.94 3.85
CA THR A 232 -6.37 21.25 5.29
C THR A 232 -7.15 20.20 6.09
N PRO A 233 -6.93 20.10 7.42
CA PRO A 233 -7.76 19.26 8.27
C PRO A 233 -9.28 19.54 8.15
N GLU A 234 -9.67 20.80 7.98
CA GLU A 234 -11.07 21.21 7.76
C GLU A 234 -11.62 20.71 6.42
N TRP A 235 -10.81 20.78 5.36
CA TRP A 235 -11.16 20.21 4.06
C TRP A 235 -11.35 18.69 4.16
N ALA A 236 -10.42 18.00 4.84
CA ALA A 236 -10.48 16.56 5.01
C ALA A 236 -11.70 16.14 5.84
N GLU A 237 -12.02 16.86 6.92
CA GLU A 237 -13.21 16.64 7.75
C GLU A 237 -14.51 16.65 6.92
N GLY A 238 -14.65 17.62 6.02
CA GLY A 238 -15.81 17.72 5.13
C GLY A 238 -15.99 16.53 4.18
N ILE A 239 -14.93 15.76 3.94
CA ILE A 239 -14.95 14.60 3.03
C ILE A 239 -15.01 13.28 3.81
N CYS A 240 -14.14 13.10 4.80
CA CYS A 240 -13.90 11.83 5.46
C CYS A 240 -14.56 11.66 6.83
N THR A 241 -15.28 12.71 7.29
CA THR A 241 -16.05 12.77 8.53
C THR A 241 -15.23 12.66 9.83
N ILE A 242 -13.91 12.62 9.75
CA ILE A 242 -13.02 12.72 10.90
C ILE A 242 -12.80 14.19 11.24
N SER A 243 -12.99 14.58 12.50
CA SER A 243 -12.84 15.97 12.91
C SER A 243 -11.43 16.52 12.64
N ALA A 244 -11.34 17.78 12.22
CA ALA A 244 -10.08 18.46 11.96
C ALA A 244 -9.14 18.50 13.18
N LYS A 245 -9.72 18.49 14.39
CA LYS A 245 -8.99 18.37 15.66
C LYS A 245 -8.29 17.02 15.77
N GLU A 246 -9.00 15.95 15.43
CA GLU A 246 -8.50 14.58 15.50
C GLU A 246 -7.45 14.30 14.43
N ILE A 247 -7.65 14.80 13.20
CA ILE A 247 -6.65 14.75 12.13
C ILE A 247 -5.34 15.36 12.60
N ARG A 248 -5.36 16.58 13.16
CA ARG A 248 -4.14 17.22 13.70
C ARG A 248 -3.48 16.40 14.80
N LYS A 249 -4.27 15.87 15.74
CA LYS A 249 -3.76 15.04 16.84
C LYS A 249 -3.03 13.82 16.27
N VAL A 250 -3.68 13.06 15.39
CA VAL A 250 -3.12 11.83 14.82
C VAL A 250 -1.90 12.13 13.94
N ALA A 251 -1.91 13.20 13.13
CA ALA A 251 -0.76 13.56 12.31
C ALA A 251 0.49 13.87 13.14
N ARG A 252 0.32 14.65 14.22
CA ARG A 252 1.40 14.98 15.16
C ARG A 252 1.91 13.73 15.86
N GLU A 253 1.02 12.91 16.39
CA GLU A 253 1.39 11.67 17.07
C GLU A 253 2.12 10.71 16.11
N PHE A 254 1.60 10.50 14.90
CA PHE A 254 2.17 9.63 13.88
C PHE A 254 3.56 10.12 13.43
N ALA A 255 3.73 11.43 13.23
CA ALA A 255 5.00 11.98 12.78
C ALA A 255 6.07 12.02 13.88
N THR A 256 5.69 12.14 15.16
CA THR A 256 6.63 12.29 16.27
C THR A 256 6.91 11.00 17.05
N THR A 257 6.04 10.00 16.99
CA THR A 257 6.23 8.71 17.67
C THR A 257 7.05 7.75 16.80
N LYS A 258 8.37 7.89 16.77
CA LYS A 258 9.26 7.07 15.93
C LYS A 258 9.73 5.79 16.64
N PRO A 259 10.00 4.70 15.91
CA PRO A 259 9.63 4.47 14.50
C PRO A 259 8.11 4.35 14.33
N ALA A 260 7.61 4.73 13.16
CA ALA A 260 6.18 4.66 12.84
C ALA A 260 5.99 4.09 11.43
N MET A 261 4.81 3.51 11.16
CA MET A 261 4.42 3.08 9.82
C MET A 261 2.91 3.23 9.60
N ALA A 262 2.54 3.55 8.36
CA ALA A 262 1.19 3.47 7.84
C ALA A 262 1.02 2.20 7.00
N LEU A 263 -0.07 1.48 7.23
CA LEU A 263 -0.38 0.20 6.58
C LEU A 263 -1.76 0.29 5.94
N PHE A 264 -1.93 -0.28 4.75
CA PHE A 264 -3.22 -0.32 4.06
C PHE A 264 -3.37 -1.54 3.16
N GLU A 265 -4.62 -1.94 2.92
CA GLU A 265 -4.98 -2.92 1.89
C GLU A 265 -6.40 -2.67 1.35
N ARG A 266 -7.21 -3.73 1.24
CA ARG A 266 -8.47 -3.77 0.50
C ARG A 266 -9.50 -2.80 1.06
N GLY A 267 -9.57 -2.60 2.38
CA GLY A 267 -10.53 -1.65 2.94
C GLY A 267 -10.38 -0.23 2.38
N ALA A 268 -9.14 0.21 2.17
CA ALA A 268 -8.83 1.53 1.58
C ALA A 268 -8.74 1.52 0.04
N THR A 269 -8.45 0.36 -0.57
CA THR A 269 -8.10 0.27 -2.01
C THR A 269 -9.12 -0.46 -2.88
N ALA A 270 -10.09 -1.16 -2.32
CA ALA A 270 -11.18 -1.82 -3.08
C ALA A 270 -12.33 -0.85 -3.38
N HIS A 271 -11.97 0.33 -3.88
CA HIS A 271 -12.87 1.41 -4.30
C HIS A 271 -12.49 1.89 -5.68
N THR A 272 -13.38 2.61 -6.36
CA THR A 272 -13.12 3.18 -7.70
C THR A 272 -11.94 4.15 -7.73
N ASN A 273 -11.64 4.82 -6.60
CA ASN A 273 -10.49 5.70 -6.39
C ASN A 273 -9.34 5.04 -5.59
N GLY A 274 -9.39 3.72 -5.39
CA GLY A 274 -8.56 3.01 -4.41
C GLY A 274 -7.05 3.11 -4.63
N VAL A 275 -6.59 3.26 -5.88
CA VAL A 275 -5.17 3.50 -6.17
C VAL A 275 -4.71 4.82 -5.55
N TYR A 276 -5.50 5.90 -5.69
CA TYR A 276 -5.17 7.20 -5.13
C TYR A 276 -5.23 7.22 -3.60
N ASN A 277 -6.18 6.49 -3.00
CA ASN A 277 -6.20 6.29 -1.55
C ASN A 277 -4.89 5.64 -1.09
N GLY A 278 -4.49 4.55 -1.74
CA GLY A 278 -3.25 3.85 -1.43
C GLY A 278 -2.02 4.72 -1.63
N MET A 279 -1.97 5.55 -2.68
CA MET A 279 -0.85 6.48 -2.93
C MET A 279 -0.74 7.50 -1.78
N ALA A 280 -1.84 8.14 -1.39
CA ALA A 280 -1.84 9.11 -0.30
C ALA A 280 -1.39 8.48 1.03
N ILE A 281 -1.90 7.28 1.35
CA ILE A 281 -1.50 6.57 2.57
C ILE A 281 -0.03 6.16 2.52
N HIS A 282 0.45 5.63 1.40
CA HIS A 282 1.85 5.20 1.26
C HIS A 282 2.81 6.38 1.28
N SER A 283 2.43 7.55 0.75
CA SER A 283 3.23 8.77 0.83
C SER A 283 3.48 9.23 2.27
N LEU A 284 2.57 8.95 3.22
CA LEU A 284 2.82 9.22 4.64
C LEU A 284 4.08 8.51 5.13
N ASN A 285 4.31 7.27 4.69
CA ASN A 285 5.50 6.50 5.05
C ASN A 285 6.81 7.16 4.59
N ALA A 286 6.82 7.75 3.39
CA ALA A 286 7.95 8.53 2.89
C ALA A 286 8.13 9.82 3.70
N LEU A 287 7.05 10.56 3.97
CA LEU A 287 7.11 11.81 4.74
C LEU A 287 7.67 11.61 6.15
N ILE A 288 7.39 10.47 6.78
CA ILE A 288 7.88 10.17 8.12
C ILE A 288 9.19 9.36 8.15
N GLY A 289 9.81 9.09 7.00
CA GLY A 289 11.10 8.40 6.90
C GLY A 289 11.05 6.91 7.27
N SER A 290 9.90 6.26 7.08
CA SER A 290 9.72 4.85 7.47
C SER A 290 10.10 3.83 6.39
N LEU A 291 10.23 4.27 5.14
CA LEU A 291 10.65 3.41 4.04
C LEU A 291 12.09 2.93 4.26
N PHE A 292 12.27 1.61 4.31
CA PHE A 292 13.52 0.89 4.55
C PHE A 292 14.20 1.19 5.90
N ALA A 293 13.47 1.71 6.87
CA ALA A 293 13.97 1.99 8.21
C ALA A 293 13.62 0.88 9.22
N THR A 294 14.42 0.75 10.29
CA THR A 294 14.08 -0.09 11.44
C THR A 294 12.76 0.36 12.07
N GLY A 295 11.87 -0.58 12.35
CA GLY A 295 10.50 -0.30 12.79
C GLY A 295 9.59 0.28 11.71
N GLY A 296 10.04 0.28 10.45
CA GLY A 296 9.35 0.73 9.25
C GLY A 296 8.97 -0.44 8.33
N LEU A 297 9.01 -0.18 7.02
CA LEU A 297 8.58 -1.14 5.99
C LEU A 297 9.55 -1.16 4.82
N GLY A 298 9.62 -2.28 4.10
CA GLY A 298 10.47 -2.43 2.94
C GLY A 298 9.88 -3.40 1.92
N TYR A 299 10.72 -3.85 0.99
CA TYR A 299 10.32 -4.83 0.00
C TYR A 299 10.34 -6.23 0.58
N GLN A 300 9.45 -7.09 0.10
CA GLN A 300 9.53 -8.50 0.42
C GLN A 300 10.77 -9.08 -0.26
N SER A 301 11.73 -9.54 0.54
CA SER A 301 12.86 -10.31 0.05
C SER A 301 12.39 -11.67 -0.43
N GLY A 302 12.95 -12.16 -1.53
CA GLY A 302 12.77 -13.54 -1.94
C GLY A 302 13.31 -14.49 -0.86
N VAL A 303 12.74 -15.68 -0.76
CA VAL A 303 13.35 -16.75 0.03
C VAL A 303 14.71 -17.07 -0.60
N PRO A 304 15.80 -17.13 0.17
CA PRO A 304 17.14 -17.38 -0.36
C PRO A 304 17.30 -18.85 -0.76
N TRP A 305 16.59 -19.27 -1.80
CA TRP A 305 16.74 -20.60 -2.37
C TRP A 305 18.12 -20.76 -3.00
N ALA A 306 18.70 -21.96 -2.88
CA ALA A 306 19.86 -22.34 -3.66
C ALA A 306 19.54 -22.20 -5.16
N LYS A 307 20.53 -21.78 -5.96
CA LYS A 307 20.39 -21.80 -7.42
C LYS A 307 20.27 -23.25 -7.87
N LEU A 308 19.34 -23.52 -8.78
CA LEU A 308 19.23 -24.83 -9.42
C LEU A 308 20.35 -25.03 -10.47
N PRO A 309 20.88 -26.26 -10.63
CA PRO A 309 20.56 -27.46 -9.84
C PRO A 309 21.20 -27.38 -8.44
N TYR A 310 20.44 -27.75 -7.40
CA TYR A 310 20.96 -27.84 -6.04
C TYR A 310 21.37 -29.28 -5.73
N ASN A 311 22.42 -29.46 -4.94
CA ASN A 311 22.81 -30.77 -4.40
C ASN A 311 22.15 -30.96 -3.02
N PRO A 312 21.31 -32.00 -2.81
CA PRO A 312 20.66 -32.24 -1.52
C PRO A 312 21.62 -32.46 -0.34
N GLY A 313 22.89 -32.81 -0.59
CA GLY A 313 23.89 -33.01 0.47
C GLY A 313 24.59 -31.75 0.99
N ASP A 314 24.29 -30.57 0.43
CA ASP A 314 24.93 -29.30 0.82
C ASP A 314 24.22 -28.59 2.00
N TYR A 315 23.14 -29.19 2.54
CA TYR A 315 22.32 -28.73 3.66
C TYR A 315 21.98 -29.88 4.61
#